data_AF-A0AA95I0H0-F1
#
_entry.id   AF-A0AA95I0H0-F1
#
_cell.length_a   1.000
_cell.length_b   1.000
_cell.length_c   1.000
_cell.angle_alpha   90.00
_cell.angle_beta   90.00
_cell.angle_gamma   90.00
#
_symmetry.space_group_name_H-M   'P 1'
#
loop_
_entity.id
_entity.type
_entity.pdbx_description
1 polymer ?
#
loop_
_entity_poly.entity_id
_entity_poly.type
_entity_poly.pdbx_seq_one_letter_code
_entity_poly.pdbx_strand_id
1 'polypeptide(L)'
;MSFVDITLRFISPDVSPFFALIAFLLLVTISSRLKTESILYALETTLIINCPLAAYMLLKALINPHFSWDAVMQVITHLWTMPKYNSIAGASFIFTGYVNLAIFNRSFKSLKPRHLWMIPVSGLLILLITLLVPIGYHGTIGVEDQVYTWFSTADAIRSEFFIVERVLFIFYFTYLALSLVSAVIHWHIALEIFKGFFMKKKTKGLKAASNKDWWILGVMTAVTVWMGFYLDQVKLTVLGQWFLNVRLPGEFLLIATIIAAYRRRKKRA
;
A
#
# COMPACT_ATOMS: atom_id res chain seq x y z
N MET A 1 -10.22 -1.57 -7.59
CA MET A 1 -11.05 -0.40 -7.94
C MET A 1 -10.18 0.81 -8.19
N SER A 2 -9.56 1.43 -7.18
CA SER A 2 -8.73 2.62 -7.40
C SER A 2 -7.62 2.44 -8.46
N PHE A 3 -6.97 1.27 -8.53
CA PHE A 3 -6.00 0.95 -9.58
C PHE A 3 -6.60 1.04 -11.00
N VAL A 4 -7.82 0.52 -11.18
CA VAL A 4 -8.52 0.50 -12.47
C VAL A 4 -8.95 1.92 -12.83
N ASP A 5 -9.52 2.66 -11.88
CA ASP A 5 -9.93 4.05 -12.10
C ASP A 5 -8.75 4.94 -12.52
N ILE A 6 -7.59 4.78 -11.86
CA ILE A 6 -6.36 5.50 -12.19
C ILE A 6 -5.85 5.09 -13.58
N THR A 7 -5.87 3.80 -13.90
CA THR A 7 -5.42 3.32 -15.22
C THR A 7 -6.29 3.89 -16.35
N LEU A 8 -7.61 3.92 -16.18
CA LEU A 8 -8.52 4.47 -17.19
C LEU A 8 -8.43 5.98 -17.29
N ARG A 9 -8.33 6.68 -16.15
CA ARG A 9 -8.29 8.14 -16.12
C ARG A 9 -7.04 8.72 -16.76
N PHE A 10 -5.94 7.96 -16.79
CA PHE A 10 -4.63 8.52 -17.12
C PHE A 10 -3.79 7.72 -18.15
N ILE A 11 -4.13 6.48 -18.46
CA ILE A 11 -3.38 5.66 -19.44
C ILE A 11 -4.21 5.33 -20.66
N SER A 12 -5.42 4.81 -20.48
CA SER A 12 -6.28 4.41 -21.60
C SER A 12 -7.75 4.60 -21.27
N PRO A 13 -8.29 5.82 -21.47
CA PRO A 13 -9.70 6.12 -21.19
C PRO A 13 -10.67 5.35 -22.10
N ASP A 14 -10.19 4.86 -23.25
CA ASP A 14 -11.01 4.18 -24.25
C ASP A 14 -11.30 2.70 -23.92
N VAL A 15 -10.63 2.13 -22.90
CA VAL A 15 -10.83 0.74 -22.49
C VAL A 15 -12.00 0.67 -21.50
N SER A 16 -12.91 -0.30 -21.68
CA SER A 16 -13.98 -0.48 -20.71
C SER A 16 -13.41 -0.86 -19.33
N PRO A 17 -13.87 -0.22 -18.23
CA PRO A 17 -13.39 -0.49 -16.87
C PRO A 17 -13.45 -1.96 -16.47
N PHE A 18 -14.44 -2.67 -17.00
CA PHE A 18 -14.65 -4.08 -16.72
C PHE A 18 -13.50 -4.96 -17.23
N PHE A 19 -12.95 -4.68 -18.43
CA PHE A 19 -11.83 -5.46 -18.97
C PHE A 19 -10.54 -5.20 -18.19
N ALA A 20 -10.27 -3.94 -17.84
CA ALA A 20 -9.11 -3.59 -17.02
C ALA A 20 -9.18 -4.26 -15.64
N LEU A 21 -10.38 -4.29 -15.03
CA LEU A 21 -10.61 -4.98 -13.76
C LEU A 21 -10.38 -6.49 -13.87
N ILE A 22 -10.93 -7.16 -14.89
CA ILE A 22 -10.75 -8.60 -15.08
C ILE A 22 -9.27 -8.93 -15.31
N ALA A 23 -8.58 -8.20 -16.18
CA ALA A 23 -7.17 -8.43 -16.46
C ALA A 23 -6.31 -8.31 -15.19
N PHE A 24 -6.56 -7.27 -14.37
CA PHE A 24 -5.91 -7.09 -13.09
C PHE A 24 -6.21 -8.25 -12.12
N LEU A 25 -7.46 -8.66 -12.00
CA LEU A 25 -7.87 -9.76 -11.11
C LEU A 25 -7.30 -11.11 -11.54
N LEU A 26 -7.23 -11.39 -12.85
CA LEU A 26 -6.59 -12.59 -13.37
C LEU A 26 -5.11 -12.64 -13.00
N LEU A 27 -4.39 -11.54 -13.16
CA LEU A 27 -2.97 -11.45 -12.81
C LEU A 27 -2.77 -11.66 -11.29
N VAL A 28 -3.58 -10.99 -10.47
CA VAL A 28 -3.50 -11.08 -9.00
C VAL A 28 -3.86 -12.49 -8.50
N THR A 29 -4.90 -13.11 -9.04
CA THR A 29 -5.33 -14.47 -8.66
C THR A 29 -4.28 -15.51 -9.02
N ILE A 30 -3.67 -15.43 -10.20
CA ILE A 30 -2.61 -16.35 -10.60
C ILE A 30 -1.36 -16.15 -9.73
N SER A 31 -0.94 -14.90 -9.52
CA SER A 31 0.29 -14.58 -8.79
C SER A 31 0.20 -14.85 -7.30
N SER A 32 -0.97 -14.68 -6.69
CA SER A 32 -1.18 -14.95 -5.25
C SER A 32 -1.06 -16.43 -4.87
N ARG A 33 -1.07 -17.35 -5.86
CA ARG A 33 -0.86 -18.79 -5.65
C ARG A 33 0.61 -19.20 -5.61
N LEU A 34 1.52 -18.29 -5.95
CA LEU A 34 2.95 -18.56 -5.91
C LEU A 34 3.41 -18.85 -4.48
N LYS A 35 4.56 -19.53 -4.37
CA LYS A 35 5.17 -19.80 -3.08
C LYS A 35 5.54 -18.48 -2.40
N THR A 36 5.39 -18.44 -1.09
CA THR A 36 5.71 -17.27 -0.24
C THR A 36 7.12 -16.74 -0.52
N GLU A 37 8.11 -17.61 -0.74
CA GLU A 37 9.49 -17.24 -1.09
C GLU A 37 9.56 -16.52 -2.46
N SER A 38 8.88 -17.04 -3.47
CA SER A 38 8.83 -16.42 -4.81
C SER A 38 8.18 -15.03 -4.77
N ILE A 39 7.15 -14.85 -3.94
CA ILE A 39 6.51 -13.55 -3.75
C ILE A 39 7.45 -12.56 -3.05
N LEU A 40 8.25 -13.02 -2.08
CA LEU A 40 9.28 -12.20 -1.45
C LEU A 40 10.38 -11.79 -2.44
N TYR A 41 10.85 -12.70 -3.30
CA TYR A 41 11.82 -12.36 -4.35
C TYR A 41 11.25 -11.38 -5.39
N ALA A 42 9.97 -11.54 -5.76
CA ALA A 42 9.30 -10.59 -6.63
C ALA A 42 9.20 -9.20 -5.99
N LEU A 43 8.81 -9.14 -4.71
CA LEU A 43 8.77 -7.90 -3.94
C LEU A 43 10.15 -7.23 -3.88
N GLU A 44 11.20 -7.99 -3.56
CA GLU A 44 12.58 -7.48 -3.52
C GLU A 44 13.00 -6.89 -4.86
N THR A 45 12.78 -7.62 -5.96
CA THR A 45 13.11 -7.16 -7.32
C THR A 45 12.34 -5.89 -7.68
N THR A 46 11.04 -5.85 -7.38
CA THR A 46 10.21 -4.66 -7.61
C THR A 46 10.71 -3.47 -6.79
N LEU A 47 11.10 -3.67 -5.52
CA LEU A 47 11.63 -2.60 -4.69
C LEU A 47 12.98 -2.09 -5.20
N ILE A 48 13.88 -2.97 -5.64
CA ILE A 48 15.19 -2.58 -6.19
C ILE A 48 15.03 -1.67 -7.42
N ILE A 49 14.05 -1.96 -8.28
CA ILE A 49 13.78 -1.16 -9.49
C ILE A 49 13.05 0.14 -9.14
N ASN A 50 12.04 0.08 -8.27
CA ASN A 50 11.13 1.21 -8.02
C ASN A 50 11.65 2.19 -6.96
N CYS A 51 12.46 1.74 -6.00
CA CYS A 51 13.04 2.61 -4.98
C CYS A 51 13.91 3.74 -5.55
N PRO A 52 14.85 3.51 -6.50
CA PRO A 52 15.62 4.61 -7.09
C PRO A 52 14.75 5.57 -7.90
N LEU A 53 13.74 5.06 -8.61
CA LEU A 53 12.77 5.89 -9.34
C LEU A 53 11.97 6.77 -8.38
N ALA A 54 11.44 6.19 -7.30
CA ALA A 54 10.74 6.92 -6.26
C ALA A 54 11.65 7.97 -5.61
N ALA A 55 12.88 7.61 -5.24
CA ALA A 55 13.84 8.53 -4.64
C ALA A 55 14.15 9.72 -5.56
N TYR A 56 14.42 9.45 -6.85
CA TYR A 56 14.62 10.50 -7.85
C TYR A 56 13.43 11.45 -7.93
N MET A 57 12.20 10.92 -7.98
CA MET A 57 11.00 11.74 -8.06
C MET A 57 10.79 12.59 -6.82
N LEU A 58 10.99 12.03 -5.63
CA LEU A 58 10.85 12.74 -4.36
C LEU A 58 11.90 13.86 -4.25
N LEU A 59 13.15 13.60 -4.64
CA LEU A 59 14.20 14.62 -4.67
C LEU A 59 13.89 15.72 -5.70
N LYS A 60 13.46 15.33 -6.91
CA LYS A 60 13.10 16.29 -7.96
C LYS A 60 11.93 17.18 -7.54
N ALA A 61 10.96 16.64 -6.80
CA ALA A 61 9.83 17.41 -6.28
C ALA A 61 10.26 18.49 -5.27
N LEU A 62 11.28 18.22 -4.45
CA LEU A 62 11.76 19.17 -3.44
C LEU A 62 12.69 20.25 -4.02
N ILE A 63 13.45 19.93 -5.07
CA ILE A 63 14.45 20.83 -5.68
C ILE A 63 13.83 21.70 -6.79
N ASN A 64 12.60 21.42 -7.20
CA ASN A 64 11.96 22.12 -8.31
C ASN A 64 11.72 23.61 -7.97
N PRO A 65 12.02 24.56 -8.89
CA PRO A 65 11.74 25.98 -8.67
C PRO A 65 10.27 26.32 -8.39
N HIS A 66 9.33 25.50 -8.85
CA HIS A 66 7.89 25.68 -8.62
C HIS A 66 7.44 25.25 -7.22
N PHE A 67 8.33 24.67 -6.41
CA PHE A 67 8.02 24.28 -5.04
C PHE A 67 8.01 25.50 -4.11
N SER A 68 6.85 25.86 -3.56
CA SER A 68 6.70 26.99 -2.65
C SER A 68 7.01 26.60 -1.20
N TRP A 69 8.14 27.08 -0.69
CA TRP A 69 8.51 26.92 0.72
C TRP A 69 7.63 27.75 1.67
N ASP A 70 7.06 28.85 1.20
CA ASP A 70 6.17 29.70 2.00
C ASP A 70 4.88 28.95 2.37
N ALA A 71 4.32 28.20 1.42
CA ALA A 71 3.15 27.35 1.64
C ALA A 71 3.43 26.24 2.68
N VAL A 72 4.64 25.67 2.65
CA VAL A 72 5.08 24.69 3.65
C VAL A 72 5.19 25.33 5.04
N MET A 73 5.79 26.52 5.12
CA MET A 73 5.95 27.24 6.40
C MET A 73 4.61 27.59 7.04
N GLN A 74 3.58 27.90 6.23
CA GLN A 74 2.23 28.15 6.72
C GLN A 74 1.59 26.94 7.42
N VAL A 75 1.94 25.71 7.02
CA VAL A 75 1.45 24.49 7.71
C VAL A 75 2.21 24.25 9.00
N ILE A 76 3.50 24.58 9.04
CA ILE A 76 4.33 24.45 10.23
C ILE A 76 3.77 25.27 11.39
N THR A 77 3.13 26.42 11.12
CA THR A 77 2.48 27.22 12.18
C THR A 77 1.33 26.49 12.89
N HIS A 78 0.76 25.46 12.26
CA HIS A 78 -0.34 24.65 12.79
C HIS A 78 0.14 23.34 13.45
N LEU A 79 1.46 23.13 13.64
CA LEU A 79 2.00 21.90 14.23
C LEU A 79 1.43 21.56 15.61
N TRP A 80 1.08 22.56 16.40
CA TRP A 80 0.55 22.40 17.75
C TRP A 80 -0.96 22.15 17.79
N THR A 81 -1.63 22.14 16.65
CA THR A 81 -3.07 21.85 16.58
C THR A 81 -3.31 20.35 16.75
N MET A 82 -4.33 20.00 17.55
CA MET A 82 -4.64 18.59 17.80
C MET A 82 -5.06 17.89 16.50
N PRO A 83 -4.39 16.80 16.10
CA PRO A 83 -4.73 16.11 14.87
C PRO A 83 -6.08 15.38 15.00
N LYS A 84 -6.84 15.36 13.91
CA LYS A 84 -8.08 14.56 13.81
C LYS A 84 -7.72 13.07 13.88
N TYR A 85 -8.56 12.27 14.55
CA TYR A 85 -8.38 10.82 14.65
C TYR A 85 -8.18 10.15 13.27
N ASN A 86 -8.98 10.56 12.29
CA ASN A 86 -8.90 10.09 10.90
C ASN A 86 -7.51 10.28 10.29
N SER A 87 -6.85 11.41 10.59
CA SER A 87 -5.51 11.73 10.11
C SER A 87 -4.45 10.84 10.78
N ILE A 88 -4.59 10.57 12.07
CA ILE A 88 -3.71 9.63 12.80
C ILE A 88 -3.88 8.20 12.25
N ALA A 89 -5.12 7.76 12.05
CA ALA A 89 -5.45 6.46 11.50
C ALA A 89 -4.90 6.28 10.07
N GLY A 90 -4.96 7.33 9.24
CA GLY A 90 -4.32 7.34 7.92
C GLY A 90 -2.80 7.32 7.97
N ALA A 91 -2.18 8.19 8.77
CA ALA A 91 -0.72 8.28 8.88
C ALA A 91 -0.08 6.98 9.39
N SER A 92 -0.75 6.29 10.31
CA SER A 92 -0.28 4.98 10.81
C SER A 92 -0.28 3.89 9.72
N PHE A 93 -0.96 4.09 8.59
CA PHE A 93 -1.12 3.03 7.58
C PHE A 93 0.16 2.54 6.94
N ILE A 94 1.10 3.44 6.71
CA ILE A 94 2.39 3.09 6.14
C ILE A 94 3.18 2.09 7.01
N PHE A 95 2.92 2.05 8.32
CA PHE A 95 3.65 1.21 9.26
C PHE A 95 3.06 -0.19 9.43
N THR A 96 1.83 -0.44 8.99
CA THR A 96 1.09 -1.71 9.22
C THR A 96 1.69 -2.93 8.54
N GLY A 97 2.68 -2.76 7.67
CA GLY A 97 3.34 -3.88 6.98
C GLY A 97 3.87 -4.99 7.91
N TYR A 98 4.13 -4.70 9.19
CA TYR A 98 4.54 -5.72 10.17
C TYR A 98 3.48 -6.81 10.41
N VAL A 99 2.18 -6.54 10.16
CA VAL A 99 1.13 -7.56 10.31
C VAL A 99 1.34 -8.70 9.31
N ASN A 100 1.82 -8.38 8.11
CA ASN A 100 2.14 -9.35 7.07
C ASN A 100 3.28 -10.29 7.50
N LEU A 101 4.17 -9.79 8.38
CA LEU A 101 5.26 -10.58 8.95
C LEU A 101 4.75 -11.80 9.75
N ALA A 102 3.52 -11.79 10.26
CA ALA A 102 2.95 -12.95 10.95
C ALA A 102 2.89 -14.21 10.05
N ILE A 103 2.70 -14.04 8.74
CA ILE A 103 2.72 -15.14 7.76
C ILE A 103 4.14 -15.37 7.23
N PHE A 104 4.87 -14.29 6.92
CA PHE A 104 6.21 -14.38 6.35
C PHE A 104 7.30 -14.82 7.34
N ASN A 105 7.06 -14.75 8.66
CA ASN A 105 8.01 -15.18 9.69
C ASN A 105 8.48 -16.63 9.51
N ARG A 106 7.68 -17.47 8.84
CA ARG A 106 8.00 -18.86 8.50
C ARG A 106 9.21 -18.97 7.55
N SER A 107 9.43 -17.96 6.73
CA SER A 107 10.48 -17.91 5.71
C SER A 107 11.76 -17.20 6.19
N PHE A 108 11.70 -16.48 7.32
CA PHE A 108 12.87 -15.78 7.88
C PHE A 108 13.63 -16.66 8.88
N LYS A 109 14.94 -16.86 8.67
CA LYS A 109 15.77 -17.75 9.52
C LYS A 109 16.19 -17.14 10.87
N SER A 110 16.15 -15.82 11.02
CA SER A 110 16.03 -15.06 12.27
C SER A 110 16.20 -13.59 11.93
N LEU A 111 15.36 -12.72 12.49
CA LEU A 111 15.47 -11.27 12.27
C LEU A 111 16.32 -10.67 13.38
N LYS A 112 17.50 -10.14 13.02
CA LYS A 112 18.33 -9.39 13.97
C LYS A 112 17.70 -8.00 14.16
N PRO A 113 17.41 -7.56 15.39
CA PRO A 113 16.72 -6.30 15.64
C PRO A 113 17.55 -5.05 15.32
N ARG A 114 18.84 -5.20 14.97
CA ARG A 114 19.81 -4.10 14.80
C ARG A 114 19.38 -3.04 13.78
N HIS A 115 18.56 -3.38 12.79
CA HIS A 115 18.16 -2.46 11.72
C HIS A 115 16.67 -2.15 11.71
N LEU A 116 15.92 -2.58 12.73
CA LEU A 116 14.48 -2.33 12.81
C LEU A 116 14.14 -0.83 12.96
N TRP A 117 15.07 -0.02 13.49
CA TRP A 117 14.91 1.44 13.60
C TRP A 117 14.88 2.15 12.24
N MET A 118 15.39 1.52 11.17
CA MET A 118 15.33 2.10 9.82
C MET A 118 13.89 2.20 9.30
N ILE A 119 12.98 1.31 9.75
CA ILE A 119 11.58 1.27 9.33
C ILE A 119 10.81 2.51 9.79
N PRO A 120 10.78 2.89 11.09
CA PRO A 120 10.08 4.09 11.52
C PRO A 120 10.71 5.37 10.93
N VAL A 121 12.04 5.42 10.79
CA VAL A 121 12.72 6.58 10.20
C VAL A 121 12.37 6.75 8.73
N SER A 122 12.44 5.70 7.92
CA SER A 122 12.11 5.79 6.49
C SER A 122 10.62 6.07 6.28
N GLY A 123 9.73 5.44 7.05
CA GLY A 123 8.29 5.72 6.97
C GLY A 123 7.93 7.14 7.39
N LEU A 124 8.60 7.70 8.41
CA LEU A 124 8.41 9.09 8.80
C LEU A 124 8.89 10.05 7.71
N LEU A 125 10.06 9.81 7.11
CA LEU A 125 10.57 10.61 6.01
C LEU A 125 9.62 10.59 4.81
N ILE A 126 9.14 9.40 4.43
CA ILE A 126 8.16 9.27 3.33
C ILE A 126 6.88 10.02 3.69
N LEU A 127 6.34 9.86 4.92
CA LEU A 127 5.15 10.58 5.37
C LEU A 127 5.32 12.09 5.25
N LEU A 128 6.43 12.63 5.76
CA LEU A 128 6.73 14.06 5.69
C LEU A 128 6.78 14.53 4.24
N ILE A 129 7.49 13.84 3.35
CA ILE A 129 7.55 14.23 1.95
C ILE A 129 6.16 14.11 1.30
N THR A 130 5.39 13.06 1.59
CA THR A 130 4.02 12.87 1.08
C THR A 130 3.00 13.88 1.55
N LEU A 131 3.25 14.51 2.69
CA LEU A 131 2.46 15.62 3.20
C LEU A 131 2.93 16.96 2.60
N LEU A 132 4.23 17.24 2.67
CA LEU A 132 4.80 18.55 2.35
C LEU A 132 4.84 18.82 0.84
N VAL A 133 5.14 17.82 0.02
CA VAL A 133 5.29 18.01 -1.43
C VAL A 133 3.99 18.52 -2.06
N PRO A 134 2.84 17.86 -1.92
CA PRO A 134 1.61 18.37 -2.50
C PRO A 134 1.21 19.76 -2.00
N ILE A 135 1.47 20.07 -0.72
CA ILE A 135 1.19 21.38 -0.12
C ILE A 135 2.07 22.47 -0.75
N GLY A 136 3.35 22.18 -1.01
CA GLY A 136 4.24 23.14 -1.65
C GLY A 136 3.89 23.44 -3.12
N TYR A 137 3.17 22.53 -3.79
CA TYR A 137 2.70 22.74 -5.18
C TYR A 137 1.29 23.34 -5.27
N HIS A 138 0.37 22.89 -4.43
CA HIS A 138 -1.07 23.24 -4.55
C HIS A 138 -1.57 24.15 -3.42
N GLY A 139 -0.72 24.46 -2.43
CA GLY A 139 -1.12 25.19 -1.23
C GLY A 139 -1.97 24.34 -0.28
N THR A 140 -2.36 24.92 0.86
CA THR A 140 -3.16 24.21 1.89
C THR A 140 -4.60 23.97 1.48
N ILE A 141 -5.20 24.89 0.74
CA ILE A 141 -6.59 24.83 0.29
C ILE A 141 -6.71 23.91 -0.94
N GLY A 142 -5.82 24.08 -1.92
CA GLY A 142 -5.87 23.31 -3.18
C GLY A 142 -5.60 21.82 -3.01
N VAL A 143 -4.94 21.39 -1.93
CA VAL A 143 -4.74 19.96 -1.62
C VAL A 143 -6.03 19.26 -1.20
N GLU A 144 -6.96 19.96 -0.54
CA GLU A 144 -8.20 19.37 0.00
C GLU A 144 -9.20 19.00 -1.11
N ASP A 145 -9.24 19.78 -2.19
CA ASP A 145 -10.17 19.57 -3.31
C ASP A 145 -9.72 18.48 -4.31
N GLN A 146 -8.47 18.00 -4.18
CA GLN A 146 -7.87 17.06 -5.12
C GLN A 146 -8.06 15.62 -4.66
N VAL A 147 -8.90 14.86 -5.37
CA VAL A 147 -9.15 13.45 -5.06
C VAL A 147 -7.90 12.57 -5.20
N TYR A 148 -6.98 12.95 -6.09
CA TYR A 148 -5.74 12.24 -6.37
C TYR A 148 -4.54 13.20 -6.31
N THR A 149 -4.29 13.78 -5.13
CA THR A 149 -3.33 14.87 -4.92
C THR A 149 -1.93 14.60 -5.47
N TRP A 150 -1.41 13.39 -5.29
CA TRP A 150 -0.07 13.03 -5.78
C TRP A 150 0.00 12.88 -7.30
N PHE A 151 -1.09 12.47 -7.97
CA PHE A 151 -1.14 12.42 -9.43
C PHE A 151 -1.15 13.84 -10.01
N SER A 152 -1.96 14.74 -9.44
CA SER A 152 -1.97 16.16 -9.83
C SER A 152 -0.61 16.82 -9.58
N THR A 153 0.07 16.46 -8.48
CA THR A 153 1.42 16.96 -8.17
C THR A 153 2.47 16.43 -9.14
N ALA A 154 2.46 15.13 -9.45
CA ALA A 154 3.41 14.54 -10.38
C ALA A 154 3.26 15.07 -11.83
N ASP A 155 2.06 15.50 -12.23
CA ASP A 155 1.82 16.14 -13.53
C ASP A 155 2.39 17.57 -13.60
N ALA A 156 2.37 18.30 -12.48
CA ALA A 156 2.96 19.64 -12.39
C ALA A 156 4.51 19.62 -12.44
N ILE A 157 5.15 18.48 -12.17
CA ILE A 157 6.61 18.36 -12.15
C ILE A 157 7.12 17.97 -13.54
N ARG A 158 7.84 18.90 -14.17
CA ARG A 158 8.55 18.66 -15.43
C ARG A 158 10.02 18.34 -15.18
N SER A 159 10.61 17.49 -16.02
CA SER A 159 12.04 17.23 -16.04
C SER A 159 12.60 17.42 -17.44
N GLU A 160 13.47 18.42 -17.59
CA GLU A 160 14.06 18.81 -18.88
C GLU A 160 15.14 17.81 -19.36
N PHE A 161 15.76 17.07 -18.46
CA PHE A 161 16.93 16.23 -18.75
C PHE A 161 16.65 14.72 -18.78
N PHE A 162 15.39 14.30 -18.64
CA PHE A 162 15.01 12.89 -18.66
C PHE A 162 14.32 12.53 -19.98
N ILE A 163 14.38 11.26 -20.39
CA ILE A 163 13.75 10.76 -21.64
C ILE A 163 12.25 11.09 -21.68
N VAL A 164 11.64 11.30 -20.52
CA VAL A 164 10.24 11.65 -20.35
C VAL A 164 10.10 13.03 -19.71
N GLU A 165 9.40 13.94 -20.40
CA GLU A 165 9.25 15.35 -20.03
C GLU A 165 8.46 15.57 -18.73
N ARG A 166 7.51 14.69 -18.42
CA ARG A 166 6.67 14.76 -17.20
C ARG A 166 7.03 13.65 -16.22
N VAL A 167 7.23 14.00 -14.95
CA VAL A 167 7.51 13.04 -13.87
C VAL A 167 6.32 12.10 -13.63
N LEU A 168 5.12 12.52 -14.02
CA LEU A 168 3.89 11.75 -14.00
C LEU A 168 4.03 10.32 -14.55
N PHE A 169 4.78 10.11 -15.64
CA PHE A 169 4.92 8.76 -16.22
C PHE A 169 5.74 7.82 -15.33
N ILE A 170 6.81 8.34 -14.71
CA ILE A 170 7.61 7.58 -13.74
C ILE A 170 6.76 7.30 -12.49
N PHE A 171 5.94 8.26 -12.08
CA PHE A 171 4.99 8.09 -10.99
C PHE A 171 3.97 6.99 -11.30
N TYR A 172 3.36 6.97 -12.48
CA TYR A 172 2.45 5.89 -12.88
C TYR A 172 3.11 4.53 -12.85
N PHE A 173 4.28 4.40 -13.50
CA PHE A 173 4.98 3.13 -13.54
C PHE A 173 5.26 2.61 -12.12
N THR A 174 5.79 3.48 -11.26
CA THR A 174 6.12 3.16 -9.87
C THR A 174 4.88 2.80 -9.06
N TYR A 175 3.82 3.61 -9.17
CA TYR A 175 2.56 3.41 -8.46
C TYR A 175 1.88 2.11 -8.88
N LEU A 176 1.78 1.84 -10.18
CA LEU A 176 1.12 0.64 -10.68
C LEU A 176 1.89 -0.63 -10.31
N ALA A 177 3.22 -0.62 -10.43
CA ALA A 177 4.07 -1.73 -10.03
C ALA A 177 3.91 -2.05 -8.53
N LEU A 178 4.02 -1.03 -7.66
CA LEU A 178 3.87 -1.21 -6.21
C LEU A 178 2.45 -1.60 -5.82
N SER A 179 1.43 -1.02 -6.45
CA SER A 179 0.03 -1.36 -6.20
C SER A 179 -0.28 -2.80 -6.61
N LEU A 180 0.26 -3.27 -7.73
CA LEU A 180 0.07 -4.64 -8.19
C LEU A 180 0.71 -5.64 -7.23
N VAL A 181 1.98 -5.42 -6.85
CA VAL A 181 2.69 -6.27 -5.89
C VAL A 181 1.99 -6.26 -4.53
N SER A 182 1.55 -5.09 -4.06
CA SER A 182 0.77 -4.97 -2.83
C SER A 182 -0.52 -5.80 -2.90
N ALA A 183 -1.27 -5.72 -4.00
CA ALA A 183 -2.48 -6.53 -4.19
C ALA A 183 -2.17 -8.04 -4.15
N VAL A 184 -1.13 -8.49 -4.85
CA VAL A 184 -0.69 -9.89 -4.85
C VAL A 184 -0.34 -10.37 -3.43
N ILE A 185 0.40 -9.57 -2.65
CA ILE A 185 0.79 -9.91 -1.28
C ILE A 185 -0.45 -10.04 -0.37
N HIS A 186 -1.35 -9.06 -0.40
CA HIS A 186 -2.55 -9.10 0.45
C HIS A 186 -3.47 -10.27 0.09
N TRP A 187 -3.61 -10.58 -1.21
CA TRP A 187 -4.37 -11.74 -1.66
C TRP A 187 -3.72 -13.06 -1.25
N HIS A 188 -2.40 -13.16 -1.36
CA HIS A 188 -1.65 -14.33 -0.90
C HIS A 188 -1.83 -14.55 0.61
N ILE A 189 -1.70 -13.49 1.41
CA ILE A 189 -1.86 -13.55 2.86
C ILE A 189 -3.29 -13.93 3.23
N ALA A 190 -4.30 -13.33 2.59
CA ALA A 190 -5.69 -13.70 2.80
C ALA A 190 -5.91 -15.20 2.54
N LEU A 191 -5.39 -15.70 1.42
CA LEU A 191 -5.46 -17.11 1.06
C LEU A 191 -4.76 -18.02 2.07
N GLU A 192 -3.57 -17.67 2.55
CA GLU A 192 -2.84 -18.41 3.59
C GLU A 192 -3.58 -18.40 4.94
N ILE A 193 -4.23 -17.29 5.31
CA ILE A 193 -5.06 -17.20 6.51
C ILE A 193 -6.28 -18.11 6.38
N PHE A 194 -7.01 -18.06 5.26
CA PHE A 194 -8.16 -18.93 5.02
C PHE A 194 -7.78 -20.41 5.06
N LYS A 195 -6.65 -20.78 4.44
CA LYS A 195 -6.10 -22.14 4.56
C LYS A 195 -5.82 -22.51 6.02
N GLY A 196 -5.24 -21.60 6.80
CA GLY A 196 -4.96 -21.81 8.22
C GLY A 196 -6.20 -22.10 9.07
N PHE A 197 -7.33 -21.46 8.79
CA PHE A 197 -8.60 -21.72 9.49
C PHE A 197 -9.27 -23.02 9.06
N PHE A 198 -9.29 -23.33 7.76
CA PHE A 198 -10.03 -24.48 7.22
C PHE A 198 -9.23 -25.79 7.19
N MET A 199 -7.90 -25.76 7.10
CA MET A 199 -7.04 -26.95 7.08
C MET A 199 -6.41 -27.21 8.45
N LYS A 200 -7.17 -27.81 9.37
CA LYS A 200 -6.70 -28.26 10.70
C LYS A 200 -5.57 -29.31 10.69
N LYS A 201 -5.18 -29.87 9.53
CA LYS A 201 -4.11 -30.88 9.46
C LYS A 201 -2.78 -30.22 9.08
N LYS A 202 -1.79 -30.34 9.97
CA LYS A 202 -0.38 -30.01 9.73
C LYS A 202 0.15 -30.78 8.52
N THR A 203 -0.06 -30.27 7.31
CA THR A 203 0.79 -30.62 6.18
C THR A 203 2.08 -29.85 6.34
N LYS A 204 3.03 -30.46 7.07
CA LYS A 204 4.43 -30.05 7.04
C LYS A 204 4.91 -30.21 5.60
N GLY A 205 5.13 -29.09 4.91
CA GLY A 205 5.71 -29.06 3.59
C GLY A 205 5.10 -27.94 2.76
N LEU A 206 5.97 -27.14 2.13
CA LEU A 206 5.66 -26.22 1.03
C LEU A 206 4.92 -26.99 -0.08
N LYS A 207 3.61 -27.23 0.08
CA LYS A 207 2.83 -27.82 -1.00
C LYS A 207 2.31 -26.70 -1.89
N ALA A 208 2.68 -26.86 -3.15
CA ALA A 208 2.24 -26.08 -4.29
C ALA A 208 0.71 -25.92 -4.31
N ALA A 209 0.29 -24.86 -5.00
CA ALA A 209 -1.08 -24.42 -5.14
C ALA A 209 -2.07 -25.60 -5.29
N SER A 210 -3.00 -25.71 -4.33
CA SER A 210 -4.02 -26.75 -4.34
C SER A 210 -5.16 -26.34 -5.28
N ASN A 211 -5.90 -27.30 -5.84
CA ASN A 211 -7.12 -27.00 -6.61
C ASN A 211 -8.19 -26.32 -5.74
N LYS A 212 -8.11 -26.48 -4.40
CA LYS A 212 -8.99 -25.78 -3.45
C LYS A 212 -8.72 -24.28 -3.37
N ASP A 213 -7.54 -23.83 -3.79
CA ASP A 213 -7.15 -22.41 -3.78
C ASP A 213 -8.02 -21.62 -4.75
N TRP A 214 -8.42 -22.23 -5.87
CA TRP A 214 -9.30 -21.62 -6.87
C TRP A 214 -10.69 -21.31 -6.32
N TRP A 215 -11.22 -22.11 -5.41
CA TRP A 215 -12.53 -21.84 -4.81
C TRP A 215 -12.48 -20.59 -3.91
N ILE A 216 -11.44 -20.47 -3.08
CA ILE A 216 -11.24 -19.31 -2.20
C ILE A 216 -11.01 -18.05 -3.05
N LEU A 217 -10.12 -18.14 -4.04
CA LEU A 217 -9.83 -17.03 -4.96
C LEU A 217 -11.03 -16.66 -5.82
N GLY A 218 -11.82 -17.63 -6.25
CA GLY A 218 -13.06 -17.40 -7.01
C GLY A 218 -14.05 -16.55 -6.22
N VAL A 219 -14.25 -16.88 -4.93
CA VAL A 219 -15.10 -16.07 -4.04
C VAL A 219 -14.52 -14.67 -3.83
N MET A 220 -13.21 -14.54 -3.56
CA MET A 220 -12.56 -13.22 -3.41
C MET A 220 -12.69 -12.37 -4.67
N THR A 221 -12.57 -12.98 -5.85
CA THR A 221 -12.72 -12.32 -7.14
C THR A 221 -14.16 -11.89 -7.38
N ALA A 222 -15.12 -12.77 -7.13
CA ALA A 222 -16.55 -12.45 -7.27
C ALA A 222 -16.97 -11.30 -6.35
N VAL A 223 -16.52 -11.31 -5.09
CA VAL A 223 -16.76 -10.21 -4.14
C VAL A 223 -16.12 -8.91 -4.64
N THR A 224 -14.90 -8.98 -5.19
CA THR A 224 -14.22 -7.78 -5.72
C THR A 224 -14.96 -7.24 -6.94
N VAL A 225 -15.38 -8.08 -7.87
CA VAL A 225 -16.17 -7.66 -9.04
C VAL A 225 -17.50 -7.04 -8.60
N TRP A 226 -18.21 -7.68 -7.68
CA TRP A 226 -19.46 -7.15 -7.12
C TRP A 226 -19.27 -5.77 -6.47
N MET A 227 -18.22 -5.61 -5.67
CA MET A 227 -17.85 -4.31 -5.09
C MET A 227 -17.59 -3.25 -6.16
N GLY A 228 -17.04 -3.63 -7.32
CA GLY A 228 -16.75 -2.70 -8.42
C GLY A 228 -17.96 -2.15 -9.13
N PHE A 229 -19.06 -2.90 -9.14
CA PHE A 229 -20.32 -2.42 -9.72
C PHE A 229 -21.13 -1.55 -8.74
N TYR A 230 -20.94 -1.73 -7.44
CA TYR A 230 -21.77 -1.08 -6.42
C TYR A 230 -21.12 0.13 -5.74
N LEU A 231 -19.79 0.14 -5.64
CA LEU A 231 -19.03 1.17 -4.95
C LEU A 231 -18.52 2.23 -5.92
N ASP A 232 -19.17 3.39 -5.91
CA ASP A 232 -18.66 4.61 -6.55
C ASP A 232 -17.43 5.15 -5.80
N GLN A 233 -16.67 6.04 -6.45
CA GLN A 233 -15.45 6.63 -5.89
C GLN A 233 -15.67 7.26 -4.50
N VAL A 234 -16.78 7.98 -4.30
CA VAL A 234 -17.11 8.60 -2.99
C VAL A 234 -17.33 7.54 -1.92
N LYS A 235 -18.08 6.49 -2.24
CA LYS A 235 -18.35 5.38 -1.31
C LYS A 235 -17.07 4.62 -0.97
N LEU A 236 -16.17 4.43 -1.96
CA LEU A 236 -14.85 3.84 -1.76
C LEU A 236 -13.99 4.67 -0.80
N THR A 237 -13.99 6.00 -0.93
CA THR A 237 -13.25 6.88 0.00
C THR A 237 -13.79 6.77 1.42
N VAL A 238 -15.11 6.79 1.61
CA VAL A 238 -15.74 6.64 2.93
C VAL A 238 -15.44 5.27 3.55
N LEU A 239 -15.56 4.20 2.76
CA LEU A 239 -15.25 2.84 3.21
C LEU A 239 -13.76 2.69 3.56
N GLY A 240 -12.87 3.29 2.75
CA GLY A 240 -11.44 3.36 3.02
C GLY A 240 -11.14 4.06 4.34
N GLN A 241 -11.77 5.21 4.60
CA GLN A 241 -11.62 5.91 5.88
C GLN A 241 -12.11 5.07 7.06
N TRP A 242 -13.25 4.40 6.91
CA TRP A 242 -13.78 3.51 7.94
C TRP A 242 -12.84 2.33 8.22
N PHE A 243 -12.30 1.71 7.16
CA PHE A 243 -11.30 0.65 7.26
C PHE A 243 -10.07 1.13 8.04
N LEU A 244 -9.51 2.29 7.71
CA LEU A 244 -8.35 2.85 8.41
C LEU A 244 -8.64 3.08 9.90
N ASN A 245 -9.82 3.62 10.20
CA ASN A 245 -10.27 3.95 11.56
C ASN A 245 -10.51 2.71 12.43
N VAL A 246 -11.01 1.61 11.87
CA VAL A 246 -11.24 0.34 12.58
C VAL A 246 -9.93 -0.44 12.74
N ARG A 247 -9.05 -0.36 11.74
CA ARG A 247 -7.78 -1.08 11.72
C ARG A 247 -6.82 -0.62 12.80
N LEU A 248 -6.66 0.69 13.02
CA LEU A 248 -5.76 1.23 14.04
C LEU A 248 -5.99 0.61 15.44
N PRO A 249 -7.21 0.60 16.02
CA PRO A 249 -7.48 -0.08 17.28
C PRO A 249 -7.36 -1.60 17.17
N GLY A 250 -7.69 -2.19 16.02
CA GLY A 250 -7.49 -3.62 15.75
C GLY A 250 -6.03 -4.06 15.86
N GLU A 251 -5.09 -3.23 15.40
CA GLU A 251 -3.65 -3.47 15.54
C GLU A 251 -3.18 -3.43 16.99
N PHE A 252 -3.64 -2.44 17.77
CA PHE A 252 -3.35 -2.39 19.20
C PHE A 252 -3.88 -3.63 19.94
N LEU A 253 -5.09 -4.09 19.60
CA LEU A 253 -5.64 -5.34 20.13
C LEU A 253 -4.79 -6.56 19.73
N LEU A 254 -4.36 -6.64 18.48
CA LEU A 254 -3.52 -7.74 18.00
C LEU A 254 -2.19 -7.78 18.77
N ILE A 255 -1.51 -6.65 18.93
CA ILE A 255 -0.27 -6.57 19.73
C ILE A 255 -0.54 -6.97 21.19
N ALA A 256 -1.63 -6.49 21.79
CA ALA A 256 -2.01 -6.84 23.16
C ALA A 256 -2.24 -8.35 23.32
N THR A 257 -2.90 -9.01 22.36
CA THR A 257 -3.10 -10.47 22.40
C THR A 257 -1.80 -11.25 22.29
N ILE A 258 -0.85 -10.81 21.47
CA ILE A 258 0.48 -11.43 21.35
C ILE A 258 1.25 -11.30 22.68
N ILE A 259 1.25 -10.11 23.28
CA ILE A 259 1.91 -9.87 24.57
C ILE A 259 1.27 -10.73 25.67
N ALA A 260 -0.07 -10.80 25.71
CA ALA A 260 -0.80 -11.65 26.66
C ALA A 260 -0.46 -13.14 26.46
N ALA A 261 -0.40 -13.62 25.23
CA ALA A 261 -0.02 -14.99 24.90
C ALA A 261 1.44 -15.31 25.31
N TYR A 262 2.37 -14.38 25.05
CA TYR A 262 3.76 -14.50 25.45
C TYR A 262 3.91 -14.57 26.98
N ARG A 263 3.24 -13.67 27.72
CA ARG A 263 3.22 -13.67 29.19
C ARG A 263 2.62 -14.95 29.76
N ARG A 264 1.55 -15.48 29.17
CA ARG A 264 0.95 -16.77 29.58
C ARG A 264 1.88 -17.95 29.33
N ARG A 265 2.64 -17.94 28.23
CA ARG A 265 3.62 -19.00 27.92
C ARG A 265 4.82 -18.97 28.88
N LYS A 266 5.34 -17.77 29.20
CA LYS A 266 6.44 -17.60 30.17
C LYS A 266 6.04 -17.99 31.60
N LYS A 267 4.76 -17.87 31.98
CA LYS A 267 4.26 -18.35 33.29
C LYS A 267 4.06 -19.87 33.37
N ARG A 268 4.06 -20.58 32.23
CA ARG A 268 3.88 -22.04 32.14
C ARG A 268 5.19 -22.79 31.90
N ALA A 269 6.29 -22.08 31.63
CA ALA A 269 7.64 -22.60 31.45
C ALA A 269 8.47 -22.24 32.67
#